data_AF-A0A0Q0L399-F1
#
_entry.id   AF-A0A0Q0L399-F1
#
_cell.length_a   1.000
_cell.length_b   1.000
_cell.length_c   1.000
_cell.angle_alpha   90.00
_cell.angle_beta   90.00
_cell.angle_gamma   90.00
#
_symmetry.space_group_name_H-M   'P 1'
#
loop_
_entity.id
_entity.type
_entity.pdbx_description
1 polymer ?
#
loop_
_entity_poly.entity_id
_entity_poly.type
_entity_poly.pdbx_seq_one_letter_code
_entity_poly.pdbx_strand_id
1 'polypeptide(L)'
;MTKQRRTFSAEFKREAAGLVLDQGYSHIEASRSLGVVESALRRWVNQLQQERNGITPQSKALTPEQQKIQELEARIARLEREKSILKKATALLMSEEHERMR
;
A
#
# COMPACT_ATOMS: atom_id res chain seq x y z
N MET A 1 -17.39 -19.48 17.86
CA MET A 1 -17.55 -19.12 16.44
C MET A 1 -16.81 -17.81 16.17
N THR A 2 -15.80 -17.80 15.30
CA THR A 2 -15.04 -16.59 14.97
C THR A 2 -15.89 -15.69 14.08
N LYS A 3 -16.19 -14.47 14.56
CA LYS A 3 -17.00 -13.50 13.82
C LYS A 3 -16.27 -13.11 12.52
N GLN A 4 -16.88 -13.36 11.37
CA GLN A 4 -16.27 -13.05 10.07
C GLN A 4 -15.96 -11.56 9.96
N ARG A 5 -14.70 -11.23 9.65
CA ARG A 5 -14.26 -9.84 9.51
C ARG A 5 -14.90 -9.22 8.27
N ARG A 6 -15.64 -8.12 8.47
CA ARG A 6 -16.13 -7.29 7.36
C ARG A 6 -14.94 -6.65 6.63
N THR A 7 -14.92 -6.77 5.32
CA THR A 7 -13.96 -6.10 4.43
C THR A 7 -14.61 -4.86 3.84
N PHE A 8 -13.83 -3.79 3.69
CA PHE A 8 -14.28 -2.52 3.13
C PHE A 8 -13.33 -2.09 2.02
N SER A 9 -13.86 -1.46 0.96
CA SER A 9 -13.07 -0.91 -0.14
C SER A 9 -12.18 0.24 0.33
N ALA A 10 -11.11 0.54 -0.41
CA ALA A 10 -10.24 1.67 -0.11
C ALA A 10 -10.99 3.00 -0.22
N GLU A 11 -11.87 3.13 -1.23
CA GLU A 11 -12.74 4.30 -1.42
C GLU A 11 -13.65 4.54 -0.23
N PHE A 12 -14.35 3.50 0.24
CA PHE A 12 -15.22 3.62 1.41
C PHE A 12 -14.45 4.06 2.66
N LYS A 13 -13.27 3.50 2.89
CA LYS A 13 -12.41 3.89 4.02
C LYS A 13 -11.94 5.35 3.90
N ARG A 14 -11.60 5.79 2.69
CA ARG A 14 -11.20 7.17 2.39
C ARG A 14 -12.34 8.15 2.64
N GLU A 15 -13.53 7.86 2.14
CA GLU A 15 -14.72 8.69 2.36
C GLU A 15 -15.11 8.75 3.84
N ALA A 16 -15.10 7.59 4.52
CA ALA A 16 -15.38 7.52 5.95
C ALA A 16 -14.41 8.37 6.78
N ALA A 17 -13.11 8.31 6.45
CA ALA A 17 -12.10 9.16 7.08
C ALA A 17 -12.26 10.64 6.71
N GLY A 18 -12.69 10.94 5.48
CA GLY A 18 -13.00 12.30 5.01
C GLY A 18 -14.15 12.96 5.77
N LEU A 19 -15.15 12.21 6.24
CA LEU A 19 -16.20 12.77 7.12
C LEU A 19 -15.61 13.42 8.37
N VAL A 20 -14.57 12.81 8.95
CA VAL A 20 -13.91 13.32 10.16
C VAL A 20 -12.94 14.45 9.82
N LEU A 21 -12.07 14.25 8.83
CA LEU A 21 -11.00 15.21 8.51
C LEU A 21 -11.48 16.45 7.77
N ASP A 22 -12.45 16.30 6.87
CA ASP A 22 -12.88 17.36 5.95
C ASP A 22 -14.21 17.99 6.38
N GLN A 23 -15.13 17.18 6.89
CA GLN A 23 -16.48 17.63 7.29
C GLN A 23 -16.64 17.89 8.79
N GLY A 24 -15.60 17.61 9.59
CA GLY A 24 -15.56 17.93 11.02
C GLY A 24 -16.44 17.04 11.91
N TYR A 25 -16.90 15.89 11.43
CA TYR A 25 -17.67 14.94 12.25
C TYR A 25 -16.80 14.38 13.38
N SER A 26 -17.39 14.14 14.55
CA SER A 26 -16.71 13.35 15.57
C SER A 26 -16.56 11.89 15.12
N HIS A 27 -15.53 11.22 15.63
CA HIS A 27 -15.33 9.79 15.39
C HIS A 27 -16.55 8.94 15.77
N ILE A 28 -17.28 9.34 16.82
CA ILE A 28 -18.46 8.64 17.32
C ILE A 28 -19.64 8.80 16.36
N GLU A 29 -19.89 10.03 15.89
CA GLU A 29 -20.99 10.31 14.95
C GLU A 29 -20.78 9.62 13.61
N ALA A 30 -19.57 9.75 13.03
CA ALA A 30 -19.23 9.08 11.78
C ALA A 30 -19.29 7.54 11.91
N SER A 31 -18.81 6.99 13.04
CA SER A 31 -18.90 5.55 13.33
C SER A 31 -20.35 5.05 13.38
N ARG A 32 -21.24 5.80 14.07
CA ARG A 32 -22.66 5.47 14.18
C ARG A 32 -23.38 5.60 12.84
N SER A 33 -23.13 6.67 12.10
CA SER A 33 -23.74 6.94 10.79
C SER A 33 -23.38 5.85 9.76
N LEU A 34 -22.13 5.41 9.74
CA LEU A 34 -21.64 4.42 8.77
C LEU A 34 -21.80 2.96 9.24
N GLY A 35 -22.22 2.73 10.49
CA GLY A 35 -22.31 1.39 11.07
C GLY A 35 -20.96 0.65 11.13
N VAL A 36 -19.88 1.39 11.35
CA VAL A 36 -18.50 0.88 11.47
C VAL A 36 -18.02 1.00 12.91
N VAL A 37 -17.07 0.16 13.31
CA VAL A 37 -16.48 0.24 14.65
C VAL A 37 -15.58 1.46 14.75
N GLU A 38 -15.73 2.27 15.81
CA GLU A 38 -14.95 3.49 16.02
C GLU A 38 -13.44 3.28 15.95
N SER A 39 -12.92 2.17 16.49
CA SER A 39 -11.50 1.82 16.42
C SER A 39 -10.99 1.51 15.01
N ALA A 40 -11.88 1.07 14.10
CA ALA A 40 -11.54 0.95 12.69
C ALA A 40 -11.49 2.33 12.02
N LEU A 41 -12.47 3.18 12.32
CA LEU A 41 -12.54 4.53 11.78
C LEU A 41 -11.32 5.38 12.19
N ARG A 42 -10.94 5.38 13.47
CA ARG A 42 -9.73 6.06 13.97
C ARG A 42 -8.47 5.65 13.21
N ARG A 43 -8.33 4.37 12.90
CA ARG A 43 -7.19 3.86 12.11
C ARG A 43 -7.22 4.38 10.68
N TRP A 44 -8.39 4.43 10.03
CA TRP A 44 -8.50 4.97 8.67
C TRP A 44 -8.24 6.47 8.62
N VAL A 45 -8.71 7.22 9.63
CA VAL A 45 -8.41 8.66 9.79
C VAL A 45 -6.90 8.89 9.91
N ASN A 46 -6.24 8.17 10.83
CA ASN A 46 -4.79 8.28 11.00
C ASN A 46 -4.02 7.88 9.74
N GLN A 47 -4.48 6.85 9.02
CA GLN A 47 -3.87 6.43 7.76
C GLN A 47 -4.05 7.51 6.68
N LEU A 48 -5.26 8.04 6.49
CA LEU A 48 -5.52 9.08 5.50
C LEU A 48 -4.73 10.36 5.80
N GLN A 49 -4.58 10.72 7.07
CA GLN A 49 -3.76 11.87 7.48
C GLN A 49 -2.28 11.67 7.13
N GLN A 50 -1.74 10.47 7.36
CA GLN A 50 -0.35 10.14 7.00
C GLN A 50 -0.15 10.17 5.48
N GLU A 51 -1.08 9.58 4.72
CA GLU A 51 -1.04 9.58 3.26
C GLU A 51 -1.09 11.01 2.68
N ARG A 52 -1.91 11.90 3.26
CA ARG A 52 -1.94 13.33 2.92
C ARG A 52 -0.65 14.06 3.24
N ASN A 53 0.08 13.60 4.26
CA ASN A 53 1.40 14.10 4.59
C ASN A 53 2.52 13.46 3.74
N GLY A 54 2.16 12.71 2.69
CA GLY A 54 3.10 12.09 1.76
C GLY A 54 3.70 10.77 2.25
N ILE A 55 3.22 10.21 3.36
CA ILE A 55 3.72 8.94 3.90
C ILE A 55 3.02 7.79 3.19
N THR A 56 3.76 7.03 2.39
CA THR A 56 3.27 5.81 1.74
C THR A 56 3.09 4.69 2.76
N PRO A 57 1.89 4.12 2.92
CA PRO A 57 1.67 3.02 3.85
C PRO A 57 2.27 1.73 3.29
N GLN A 58 2.60 0.78 4.16
CA GLN A 58 2.93 -0.59 3.73
C GLN A 58 1.69 -1.41 3.38
N SER A 59 0.54 -1.05 3.95
CA SER A 59 -0.76 -1.63 3.61
C SER A 59 -1.33 -0.96 2.36
N LYS A 60 -2.39 -1.53 1.78
CA LYS A 60 -3.07 -0.90 0.62
C LYS A 60 -3.43 0.55 0.92
N ALA A 61 -2.89 1.46 0.12
CA ALA A 61 -3.13 2.88 0.24
C ALA A 61 -4.62 3.25 0.01
N LEU A 62 -5.06 4.30 0.70
CA LEU A 62 -6.42 4.84 0.60
C LEU A 62 -6.55 5.88 -0.51
N THR A 63 -5.50 6.66 -0.75
CA THR A 63 -5.45 7.71 -1.76
C THR A 63 -4.97 7.16 -3.11
N PRO A 64 -5.55 7.59 -4.24
CA PRO A 64 -5.13 7.14 -5.57
C PRO A 64 -3.66 7.43 -5.86
N GLU A 65 -3.14 8.55 -5.36
CA GLU A 65 -1.74 8.93 -5.49
C GLU A 65 -0.82 7.91 -4.81
N GLN A 66 -1.08 7.58 -3.54
CA GLN A 66 -0.29 6.61 -2.79
C GLN A 66 -0.45 5.18 -3.35
N GLN A 67 -1.62 4.84 -3.91
CA GLN A 67 -1.79 3.58 -4.64
C GLN A 67 -0.88 3.52 -5.87
N LYS A 68 -0.77 4.61 -6.62
CA LYS A 68 0.13 4.70 -7.77
C LYS A 68 1.60 4.62 -7.36
N ILE A 69 1.96 5.26 -6.23
CA ILE A 69 3.32 5.15 -5.68
C ILE A 69 3.65 3.68 -5.39
N GLN A 70 2.78 2.95 -4.70
CA GLN A 70 2.97 1.53 -4.42
C GLN A 70 3.10 0.67 -5.68
N GLU A 71 2.28 0.95 -6.70
CA GLU A 71 2.35 0.24 -7.99
C GLU A 71 3.70 0.48 -8.68
N LEU A 72 4.18 1.73 -8.67
CA LEU A 72 5.45 2.10 -9.27
C LEU A 72 6.63 1.48 -8.50
N GLU A 73 6.62 1.50 -7.18
CA GLU A 73 7.62 0.84 -6.33
C GLU A 73 7.68 -0.67 -6.62
N ALA A 74 6.52 -1.33 -6.71
CA ALA A 74 6.45 -2.75 -7.05
C ALA A 74 7.01 -3.04 -8.45
N ARG A 75 6.73 -2.16 -9.43
CA ARG A 75 7.26 -2.28 -10.79
C ARG A 75 8.77 -2.06 -10.83
N ILE A 76 9.30 -1.07 -10.10
CA ILE A 76 10.74 -0.82 -9.99
C ILE A 76 11.43 -2.04 -9.37
N ALA A 77 10.93 -2.54 -8.24
CA ALA A 77 11.50 -3.71 -7.58
C ALA A 77 11.52 -4.95 -8.48
N ARG A 78 10.48 -5.13 -9.31
CA ARG A 78 10.45 -6.19 -10.33
C ARG A 78 11.54 -5.99 -11.38
N LEU A 79 11.64 -4.80 -11.96
CA LEU A 79 12.62 -4.48 -12.99
C LEU A 79 14.07 -4.61 -12.47
N GLU A 80 14.32 -4.19 -11.23
CA GLU A 80 15.62 -4.35 -10.59
C GLU A 80 15.99 -5.81 -10.39
N ARG A 81 15.02 -6.65 -10.00
CA ARG A 81 15.21 -8.10 -9.90
C ARG A 81 15.54 -8.72 -11.26
N GLU A 82 14.77 -8.39 -12.29
CA GLU A 82 15.00 -8.88 -13.66
C GLU A 82 16.39 -8.46 -14.17
N LYS A 83 16.78 -7.19 -13.97
CA LYS A 83 18.12 -6.68 -14.29
C LYS A 83 19.22 -7.42 -13.53
N SER A 84 19.00 -7.72 -12.26
CA SER A 84 19.96 -8.47 -11.42
C SER A 84 20.14 -9.90 -11.91
N ILE A 85 19.05 -10.58 -12.25
CA ILE A 85 19.07 -11.93 -12.83
C ILE A 85 19.86 -11.93 -14.14
N LEU A 86 19.58 -10.98 -15.05
CA LEU A 86 20.26 -10.88 -16.32
C LEU A 86 21.77 -10.64 -16.14
N LYS A 87 22.16 -9.70 -15.27
CA LYS A 87 23.57 -9.44 -14.95
C LYS A 87 24.29 -10.68 -14.43
N LYS A 88 23.65 -11.45 -13.55
CA LYS A 88 24.21 -12.70 -13.01
C LYS A 88 24.37 -13.76 -14.09
N ALA A 89 23.37 -13.92 -14.96
CA ALA A 89 23.44 -14.86 -16.08
C ALA A 89 24.60 -14.52 -17.05
N THR A 90 24.77 -13.25 -17.40
CA THR A 90 25.88 -12.81 -18.24
C THR A 90 27.23 -13.07 -17.57
N ALA A 91 27.37 -12.78 -16.26
CA ALA A 91 28.61 -13.04 -15.54
C ALA A 91 28.96 -14.53 -15.48
N LEU A 92 27.97 -15.40 -15.30
CA LEU A 92 28.17 -16.86 -15.35
C LEU A 92 28.64 -17.32 -16.73
N LEU A 93 27.98 -16.89 -17.81
CA LEU A 93 28.35 -17.24 -19.18
C LEU A 93 29.80 -16.84 -19.50
N MET A 94 30.18 -15.61 -19.15
CA MET A 94 31.54 -15.10 -19.34
C MET A 94 32.56 -15.91 -18.52
N SER A 95 32.19 -16.36 -17.32
CA SER A 95 33.09 -17.16 -16.47
C SER A 95 33.30 -18.55 -17.07
N GLU A 96 32.24 -19.19 -17.56
CA GLU A 96 32.32 -20.49 -18.26
C GLU A 96 33.16 -20.43 -19.55
N GLU A 97 33.13 -19.30 -20.27
CA GLU A 97 33.97 -19.09 -21.45
C GLU A 97 35.45 -18.97 -21.07
N HIS A 98 35.78 -18.20 -20.03
CA HIS A 98 37.14 -18.09 -19.52
C HIS A 98 37.69 -19.40 -18.94
N GLU A 99 36.84 -20.25 -18.36
CA GLU A 99 37.22 -21.59 -17.90
C GLU A 99 37.48 -22.54 -19.08
N ARG A 100 36.69 -22.48 -20.15
CA ARG A 100 36.89 -23.31 -21.35
C ARG A 100 38.13 -22.94 -22.16
N MET A 101 38.59 -21.69 -22.10
CA MET A 101 39.79 -21.23 -22.82
C MET A 101 41.10 -21.47 -22.06
N ARG A 102 41.04 -21.94 -20.81
CA ARG A 102 42.22 -22.24 -19.98
C ARG A 102 42.63 -23.70 -20.11
#